data_AF-A0A521VX92-F1
#
_entry.id   AF-A0A521VX92-F1
#
_cell.length_a   1.000
_cell.length_b   1.000
_cell.length_c   1.000
_cell.angle_alpha   90.00
_cell.angle_beta   90.00
_cell.angle_gamma   90.00
#
_symmetry.space_group_name_H-M   'P 1'
#
loop_
_entity.id
_entity.type
_entity.pdbx_description
1 polymer ?
#
loop_
_entity_poly.entity_id
_entity_poly.type
_entity_poly.pdbx_seq_one_letter_code
_entity_poly.pdbx_strand_id
1 'polypeptide(L)'
;MAQTLDIVALVVVGAGIAAMLAALRPAFLLIAEMPSRPLRRQWQVLAVLIGVFIFGYVGYVALFFGRHEDLRDLIAPLIFLLGATFVWLVTRLALSTAHDVQRVAMLEHENITDALTGLRNRRFLDLR
;
A
#
# COMPACT_ATOMS: atom_id res chain seq x y z
N MET A 1 29.24 -16.04 -15.48
CA MET A 1 27.80 -15.77 -15.69
C MET A 1 26.98 -15.99 -14.41
N ALA A 2 27.15 -17.10 -13.69
CA ALA A 2 26.43 -17.32 -12.42
C ALA A 2 26.57 -16.15 -11.42
N GLN A 3 27.81 -15.72 -11.13
CA GLN A 3 28.05 -14.61 -10.21
C GLN A 3 27.40 -13.27 -10.63
N THR A 4 27.29 -13.01 -11.95
CA THR A 4 26.60 -11.81 -12.44
C THR A 4 25.09 -11.91 -12.28
N LEU A 5 24.51 -13.11 -12.41
CA LEU A 5 23.08 -13.36 -12.22
C LEU A 5 22.68 -13.22 -10.75
N ASP A 6 23.50 -13.72 -9.83
CA ASP A 6 23.27 -13.57 -8.38
C ASP A 6 23.20 -12.09 -7.95
N ILE A 7 24.12 -11.27 -8.44
CA ILE A 7 24.15 -9.83 -8.15
C ILE A 7 22.90 -9.13 -8.71
N VAL A 8 22.50 -9.46 -9.94
CA VAL A 8 21.29 -8.91 -10.55
C VAL A 8 20.06 -9.31 -9.74
N ALA A 9 19.93 -10.60 -9.38
CA ALA A 9 18.83 -11.09 -8.55
C ALA A 9 18.79 -10.37 -7.20
N LEU A 10 19.94 -10.18 -6.55
CA LEU A 10 20.06 -9.46 -5.28
C LEU A 10 19.58 -8.01 -5.41
N VAL A 11 20.02 -7.28 -6.44
CA VAL A 11 19.62 -5.89 -6.66
C VAL A 11 18.12 -5.79 -6.92
N VAL A 12 17.57 -6.68 -7.75
CA VAL A 12 16.14 -6.70 -8.11
C VAL A 12 15.28 -7.03 -6.88
N VAL A 13 15.63 -8.06 -6.11
CA VAL A 13 14.89 -8.40 -4.89
C VAL A 13 15.06 -7.33 -3.82
N GLY A 14 16.26 -6.75 -3.70
CA GLY A 14 16.53 -5.63 -2.80
C GLY A 14 15.67 -4.40 -3.10
N ALA A 15 15.50 -4.05 -4.39
CA ALA A 15 14.58 -3.01 -4.82
C ALA A 15 13.12 -3.36 -4.48
N GLY A 16 12.73 -4.63 -4.63
CA GLY A 16 11.42 -5.12 -4.20
C GLY A 16 11.19 -4.99 -2.68
N ILE A 17 12.19 -5.33 -1.86
CA ILE A 17 12.12 -5.15 -0.39
C ILE A 17 11.96 -3.66 -0.05
N ALA A 18 12.75 -2.78 -0.69
CA ALA A 18 12.64 -1.34 -0.47
C ALA A 18 11.24 -0.81 -0.83
N ALA A 19 10.66 -1.26 -1.95
CA ALA A 19 9.29 -0.92 -2.34
C ALA A 19 8.24 -1.44 -1.34
N MET A 20 8.39 -2.67 -0.81
CA MET A 20 7.51 -3.19 0.24
C MET A 20 7.61 -2.41 1.54
N LEU A 21 8.82 -2.03 1.95
CA LEU A 21 9.02 -1.16 3.12
C LEU A 21 8.37 0.22 2.91
N ALA A 22 8.47 0.77 1.69
CA ALA A 22 7.79 2.01 1.34
C ALA A 22 6.25 1.87 1.37
N ALA A 23 5.71 0.68 1.07
CA ALA A 23 4.27 0.38 1.13
C ALA A 23 3.72 0.27 2.57
N LEU A 24 4.57 -0.04 3.57
CA LEU A 24 4.15 -0.07 4.97
C LEU A 24 3.72 1.32 5.47
N ARG A 25 4.38 2.38 5.03
CA ARG A 25 4.06 3.75 5.46
C ARG A 25 2.61 4.15 5.16
N PRO A 26 2.10 4.10 3.90
CA PRO A 26 0.70 4.42 3.62
C PRO A 26 -0.27 3.45 4.30
N ALA A 27 0.09 2.16 4.45
CA ALA A 27 -0.74 1.20 5.17
C ALA A 27 -0.91 1.59 6.65
N PHE A 28 0.15 2.00 7.34
CA PHE A 28 0.07 2.46 8.73
C PHE A 28 -0.68 3.78 8.88
N LEU A 29 -0.54 4.71 7.93
CA LEU A 29 -1.33 5.94 7.92
C LEU A 29 -2.82 5.64 7.79
N LEU A 30 -3.21 4.75 6.88
CA LEU A 30 -4.59 4.29 6.75
C LEU A 30 -5.11 3.63 8.03
N ILE A 31 -4.31 2.83 8.74
CA ILE A 31 -4.70 2.25 10.03
C ILE A 31 -4.95 3.32 11.09
N ALA A 32 -4.13 4.38 11.11
CA ALA A 32 -4.22 5.46 12.10
C ALA A 32 -5.39 6.41 11.84
N GLU A 33 -5.69 6.72 10.58
CA GLU A 33 -6.71 7.70 10.18
C GLU A 33 -8.14 7.11 10.16
N MET A 34 -8.29 5.79 10.03
CA MET A 34 -9.60 5.17 9.87
C MET A 34 -10.40 5.12 11.19
N PRO A 35 -11.59 5.74 11.25
CA PRO A 35 -12.39 5.81 12.47
C PRO A 35 -13.07 4.47 12.82
N SER A 36 -13.34 3.61 11.82
CA SER A 36 -14.12 2.39 12.02
C SER A 36 -13.23 1.19 12.39
N ARG A 37 -13.60 0.50 13.48
CA ARG A 37 -12.91 -0.72 13.95
C ARG A 37 -12.82 -1.85 12.91
N PRO A 38 -13.84 -2.18 12.09
CA PRO A 38 -13.73 -3.27 11.12
C PRO A 38 -12.76 -2.95 9.98
N LEU A 39 -12.79 -1.72 9.45
CA LEU A 39 -11.90 -1.30 8.37
C LEU A 39 -10.45 -1.23 8.86
N ARG A 40 -10.23 -0.74 10.08
CA ARG A 40 -8.91 -0.74 10.70
C ARG A 40 -8.32 -2.15 10.81
N ARG A 41 -9.13 -3.16 11.17
CA ARG A 41 -8.68 -4.57 11.21
C ARG A 41 -8.27 -5.08 9.83
N GLN A 42 -9.01 -4.74 8.78
CA GLN A 42 -8.66 -5.15 7.41
C GLN A 42 -7.31 -4.57 6.98
N TRP A 43 -7.07 -3.29 7.27
CA TRP A 43 -5.77 -2.66 7.01
C TRP A 43 -4.63 -3.27 7.86
N GLN A 44 -4.90 -3.64 9.11
CA GLN A 44 -3.93 -4.37 9.94
C GLN A 44 -3.57 -5.73 9.35
N VAL A 45 -4.56 -6.50 8.86
CA VAL A 45 -4.31 -7.77 8.16
C VAL A 45 -3.44 -7.54 6.92
N LEU A 46 -3.72 -6.49 6.15
CA LEU A 46 -2.90 -6.14 4.99
C LEU A 46 -1.45 -5.78 5.41
N ALA A 47 -1.27 -5.00 6.46
CA ALA A 47 0.07 -4.64 6.97
C ALA A 47 0.86 -5.88 7.45
N VAL A 48 0.18 -6.82 8.13
CA VAL A 48 0.78 -8.11 8.52
C VAL A 48 1.19 -8.91 7.28
N LEU A 49 0.34 -8.96 6.26
CA LEU A 49 0.63 -9.66 5.01
C LEU A 49 1.83 -9.04 4.26
N ILE A 50 1.94 -7.71 4.24
CA ILE A 50 3.12 -7.00 3.71
C ILE A 50 4.37 -7.40 4.49
N GLY A 51 4.28 -7.46 5.83
CA GLY A 51 5.37 -7.95 6.68
C GLY A 51 5.81 -9.37 6.33
N VAL A 52 4.85 -10.28 6.15
CA VAL A 52 5.11 -11.67 5.73
C VAL A 52 5.80 -11.71 4.37
N PHE A 53 5.38 -10.90 3.40
CA PHE A 53 6.05 -10.80 2.10
C PHE A 53 7.49 -10.32 2.22
N ILE A 54 7.78 -9.33 3.08
CA ILE A 54 9.15 -8.86 3.32
C ILE A 54 10.01 -10.02 3.83
N PHE A 55 9.53 -10.78 4.82
CA PHE A 55 10.25 -11.97 5.31
C PHE A 55 10.43 -13.02 4.21
N GLY A 56 9.44 -13.21 3.35
CA GLY A 56 9.54 -14.10 2.18
C GLY A 56 10.65 -13.68 1.20
N TYR A 57 10.81 -12.38 0.96
CA TYR A 57 11.83 -11.86 0.03
C TYR A 57 13.23 -12.03 0.62
N VAL A 58 13.40 -11.74 1.92
CA VAL A 58 14.66 -11.98 2.64
C VAL A 58 15.00 -13.48 2.65
N GLY A 59 14.01 -14.34 2.93
CA GLY A 59 14.16 -15.79 2.91
C GLY A 59 14.56 -16.32 1.53
N TYR A 60 13.98 -15.78 0.45
CA TYR A 60 14.36 -16.14 -0.90
C TYR A 60 15.82 -15.82 -1.19
N VAL A 61 16.29 -14.61 -0.87
CA VAL A 61 17.70 -14.24 -1.05
C VAL A 61 18.58 -15.19 -0.24
N ALA A 62 18.28 -15.45 1.02
CA ALA A 62 19.09 -16.32 1.88
C ALA A 62 19.20 -17.77 1.38
N LEU A 63 18.13 -18.32 0.78
CA LEU A 63 18.08 -19.72 0.36
C LEU A 63 18.62 -19.96 -1.06
N PHE A 64 18.49 -18.98 -1.95
CA PHE A 64 18.80 -19.12 -3.37
C PHE A 64 20.06 -18.39 -3.81
N PHE A 65 20.73 -17.65 -2.92
CA PHE A 65 21.99 -16.98 -3.26
C PHE A 65 23.07 -17.97 -3.72
N GLY A 66 23.70 -17.70 -4.87
CA GLY A 66 24.76 -18.55 -5.42
C GLY A 66 24.26 -19.77 -6.19
N ARG A 67 22.95 -19.85 -6.46
CA ARG A 67 22.31 -20.96 -7.18
C ARG A 67 21.70 -20.53 -8.52
N HIS A 68 21.90 -19.28 -8.94
CA HIS A 68 21.40 -18.76 -10.21
C HIS A 68 22.36 -19.13 -11.34
N GLU A 69 22.01 -20.15 -12.12
CA GLU A 69 22.83 -20.62 -13.24
C GLU A 69 22.27 -20.11 -14.58
N ASP A 70 20.96 -19.90 -14.67
CA ASP A 70 20.27 -19.53 -15.90
C ASP A 70 19.48 -18.22 -15.80
N LEU A 71 19.24 -17.58 -16.95
CA LEU A 71 18.38 -16.38 -17.03
C LEU A 71 16.94 -16.65 -16.56
N ARG A 72 16.49 -17.90 -16.61
CA ARG A 72 15.15 -18.30 -16.14
C ARG A 72 15.02 -18.12 -14.63
N ASP A 73 16.12 -18.20 -13.90
CA ASP A 73 16.13 -18.04 -12.44
C ASP A 73 15.89 -16.56 -12.03
N LEU A 74 15.96 -15.62 -12.98
CA LEU A 74 15.61 -14.20 -12.79
C LEU A 74 14.10 -13.93 -12.88
N ILE A 75 13.28 -14.89 -13.30
CA ILE A 75 11.83 -14.73 -13.38
C ILE A 75 11.23 -14.47 -11.99
N ALA A 76 11.66 -15.23 -10.97
CA ALA A 76 11.17 -15.05 -9.60
C ALA A 76 11.55 -13.68 -9.00
N PRO A 77 12.82 -13.22 -9.05
CA PRO A 77 13.21 -11.86 -8.67
C PRO A 77 12.37 -10.78 -9.36
N LEU A 78 12.13 -10.93 -10.67
CA LEU A 78 11.35 -9.95 -11.43
C LEU A 78 9.89 -9.90 -10.95
N ILE A 79 9.26 -11.05 -10.72
CA ILE A 79 7.90 -11.14 -10.18
C ILE A 79 7.84 -10.51 -8.78
N PHE A 80 8.84 -10.72 -7.94
CA PHE A 80 8.92 -10.06 -6.63
C PHE A 80 9.03 -8.55 -6.75
N LEU A 81 9.86 -8.01 -7.64
CA LEU A 81 9.92 -6.58 -7.85
C LEU A 81 8.58 -6.00 -8.32
N LEU A 82 7.91 -6.66 -9.27
CA LEU A 82 6.60 -6.24 -9.78
C LEU A 82 5.52 -6.32 -8.70
N GLY A 83 5.50 -7.40 -7.92
CA GLY A 83 4.57 -7.58 -6.80
C GLY A 83 4.74 -6.52 -5.72
N ALA A 84 5.98 -6.21 -5.33
CA ALA A 84 6.28 -5.14 -4.39
C ALA A 84 5.86 -3.76 -4.91
N THR A 85 6.15 -3.48 -6.18
CA THR A 85 5.76 -2.21 -6.82
C THR A 85 4.24 -2.08 -6.88
N PHE A 86 3.53 -3.16 -7.21
CA PHE A 86 2.08 -3.21 -7.21
C PHE A 86 1.50 -2.89 -5.82
N VAL A 87 2.01 -3.55 -4.77
CA VAL A 87 1.56 -3.30 -3.38
C VAL A 87 1.83 -1.86 -2.96
N TRP A 88 2.99 -1.30 -3.30
CA TRP A 88 3.31 0.10 -3.04
C TRP A 88 2.37 1.07 -3.77
N LEU A 89 2.09 0.84 -5.05
CA LEU A 89 1.17 1.67 -5.82
C LEU A 89 -0.27 1.60 -5.27
N VAL A 90 -0.77 0.40 -5.00
CA VAL A 90 -2.14 0.19 -4.51
C VAL A 90 -2.34 0.83 -3.14
N THR A 91 -1.39 0.66 -2.21
CA THR A 91 -1.49 1.29 -0.88
C THR A 91 -1.43 2.81 -0.94
N ARG A 92 -0.58 3.37 -1.81
CA ARG A 92 -0.51 4.82 -2.04
C ARG A 92 -1.79 5.37 -2.68
N LEU A 93 -2.31 4.69 -3.70
CA LEU A 93 -3.57 5.07 -4.36
C LEU A 93 -4.72 4.99 -3.36
N ALA A 94 -4.81 3.93 -2.57
CA ALA A 94 -5.85 3.79 -1.56
C ALA A 94 -5.79 4.90 -0.49
N LEU A 95 -4.59 5.31 -0.05
CA LEU A 95 -4.43 6.45 0.86
C LEU A 95 -4.93 7.75 0.22
N SER A 96 -4.53 8.04 -1.03
CA SER A 96 -4.99 9.21 -1.76
C SER A 96 -6.51 9.23 -1.91
N THR A 97 -7.10 8.10 -2.32
CA THR A 97 -8.55 7.98 -2.47
C THR A 97 -9.27 8.14 -1.13
N ALA A 98 -8.72 7.62 -0.02
CA ALA A 98 -9.29 7.82 1.30
C ALA A 98 -9.31 9.31 1.70
N HIS A 99 -8.22 10.03 1.46
CA HIS A 99 -8.16 11.49 1.70
C HIS A 99 -9.14 12.26 0.81
N ASP A 100 -9.26 11.91 -0.46
CA ASP A 100 -10.19 12.56 -1.38
C ASP A 100 -11.64 12.35 -0.94
N VAL A 101 -12.01 11.13 -0.53
CA VAL A 101 -13.35 10.81 -0.01
C VAL A 101 -13.64 11.57 1.29
N GLN A 102 -12.66 11.64 2.21
CA GLN A 102 -12.81 12.41 3.45
C GLN A 102 -13.02 13.90 3.16
N ARG A 103 -12.27 14.46 2.21
CA ARG A 103 -12.40 15.85 1.78
C ARG A 103 -13.77 16.13 1.17
N VAL A 104 -14.27 15.24 0.30
CA VAL A 104 -15.62 15.36 -0.27
C VAL A 104 -16.67 15.33 0.83
N ALA A 105 -16.59 14.39 1.78
CA ALA A 105 -17.53 14.30 2.90
C ALA A 105 -17.52 15.57 3.78
N MET A 106 -16.36 16.16 4.02
CA MET A 106 -16.24 17.43 4.75
C MET A 106 -16.88 18.59 3.98
N LEU A 107 -16.59 18.72 2.69
CA LEU A 107 -17.18 19.76 1.83
C LEU A 107 -18.70 19.61 1.69
N GLU A 108 -19.22 18.38 1.64
CA GLU A 108 -20.66 18.12 1.66
C GLU A 108 -21.28 18.57 2.99
N HIS A 109 -20.62 18.29 4.12
CA HIS A 109 -21.08 18.74 5.43
C HIS A 109 -21.11 20.27 5.55
N GLU A 110 -20.07 20.96 5.07
CA GLU A 110 -20.01 22.43 5.02
C GLU A 110 -21.03 23.03 4.04
N ASN A 111 -21.36 22.36 2.94
CA ASN A 111 -22.35 22.84 1.97
C ASN A 111 -23.78 22.71 2.50
N ILE A 112 -24.06 21.61 3.22
CA ILE A 112 -25.37 21.33 3.80
C ILE A 112 -25.66 22.26 5.00
N THR A 113 -24.63 22.81 5.65
CA THR A 113 -24.77 23.59 6.89
C THR A 113 -24.38 25.05 6.65
N ASP A 114 -25.29 25.99 6.88
CA ASP A 114 -25.04 27.42 6.73
C ASP A 114 -24.00 27.90 7.77
N ALA A 115 -22.92 28.51 7.31
CA ALA A 115 -21.79 28.89 8.16
C ALA A 115 -22.11 30.02 9.15
N LEU A 116 -23.12 30.86 8.87
CA LEU A 116 -23.47 32.00 9.73
C LEU A 116 -24.42 31.61 10.85
N THR A 117 -25.34 30.68 10.56
CA THR A 117 -26.41 30.28 11.48
C THR A 117 -26.23 28.89 12.08
N GLY A 118 -25.36 28.06 11.51
CA GLY A 118 -25.21 26.64 11.86
C GLY A 118 -26.42 25.79 11.49
N LEU A 119 -27.42 26.36 10.82
CA LEU A 119 -28.64 25.67 10.40
C LEU A 119 -28.43 24.98 9.05
N ARG A 120 -29.18 23.91 8.77
CA ARG A 120 -29.13 23.30 7.43
C ARG A 120 -29.60 24.29 6.37
N ASN A 121 -28.85 24.37 5.28
CA ASN A 121 -29.14 25.24 4.17
C ASN A 121 -30.50 24.87 3.55
N ARG A 122 -31.32 25.87 3.24
CA ARG A 122 -32.73 25.71 2.88
C ARG A 122 -32.94 24.75 1.71
N ARG A 123 -32.00 24.71 0.77
CA ARG A 123 -31.99 23.80 -0.39
C ARG A 123 -32.06 22.32 -0.01
N PHE A 124 -31.57 21.95 1.17
CA PHE A 124 -31.54 20.56 1.64
C PHE A 124 -32.61 20.24 2.69
N LEU A 125 -33.51 21.17 3.01
CA LEU A 125 -34.60 20.94 3.95
C LEU A 125 -35.74 20.09 3.37
N ASP A 126 -35.92 20.09 2.05
CA ASP A 126 -37.05 19.44 1.36
C ASP A 126 -36.75 18.00 0.89
N LEU A 127 -35.51 17.52 1.04
CA LEU A 127 -35.12 16.14 0.73
C LEU A 127 -35.42 15.26 1.95
N ARG A 128 -36.63 14.66 1.97
CA ARG A 128 -37.07 13.63 2.93
C ARG A 128 -36.83 12.23 2.39
#